data_AF-A0A2P5LPG5-F1
#
_entry.id   AF-A0A2P5LPG5-F1
#
_cell.length_a   1.000
_cell.length_b   1.000
_cell.length_c   1.000
_cell.angle_alpha   90.00
_cell.angle_beta   90.00
_cell.angle_gamma   90.00
#
_symmetry.space_group_name_H-M   'P 1'
#
loop_
_entity.id
_entity.type
_entity.pdbx_description
1 polymer ?
#
loop_
_entity_poly.entity_id
_entity_poly.type
_entity_poly.pdbx_seq_one_letter_code
_entity_poly.pdbx_strand_id
1 'polypeptide(L)' 'MNAPWLSLIGLGEDGADALAPAARALVAQASLIVGGARHLAMIDAPAERLQWPSPLSD' A
#
# COMPACT_ATOMS: atom_id res chain seq x y z
N MET A 1 -1.59 24.29 -6.95
CA MET A 1 -0.99 23.03 -7.43
C MET A 1 -1.79 21.89 -6.83
N ASN A 2 -2.16 20.87 -7.60
CA ASN A 2 -2.90 19.72 -7.08
C ASN A 2 -1.94 18.83 -6.30
N ALA A 3 -2.33 18.35 -5.12
CA ALA A 3 -1.53 17.38 -4.39
C ALA A 3 -1.40 16.08 -5.21
N PRO A 4 -0.27 15.34 -5.11
CA PRO A 4 -0.15 14.03 -5.73
C PRO A 4 -1.23 13.11 -5.17
N TRP A 5 -1.96 12.44 -6.06
CA TRP A 5 -3.09 11.57 -5.69
C TRP A 5 -2.67 10.10 -5.48
N LEU A 6 -1.44 9.74 -5.89
CA LEU A 6 -0.90 8.39 -5.83
C LEU A 6 0.48 8.40 -5.17
N SER A 7 0.70 7.44 -4.27
CA SER A 7 2.02 7.11 -3.71
C SER A 7 2.36 5.67 -4.06
N LEU A 8 3.57 5.44 -4.59
CA LEU A 8 4.10 4.10 -4.82
C LEU A 8 5.06 3.74 -3.68
N ILE A 9 4.74 2.69 -2.94
CA ILE A 9 5.52 2.23 -1.78
C ILE A 9 5.99 0.81 -2.05
N GLY A 10 7.31 0.58 -2.04
CA GLY A 10 7.88 -0.75 -2.06
C GLY A 10 7.73 -1.42 -0.70
N LEU A 11 7.24 -2.66 -0.67
CA LEU A 11 7.08 -3.45 0.55
C LEU A 11 7.96 -4.70 0.50
N GLY A 12 8.95 -4.76 1.39
CA GLY A 12 9.83 -5.91 1.57
C GLY A 12 9.17 -7.05 2.33
N GLU A 13 9.91 -8.13 2.55
CA GLU A 13 9.45 -9.28 3.34
C GLU A 13 9.26 -8.96 4.83
N ASP A 14 9.97 -7.95 5.34
CA ASP A 14 9.85 -7.46 6.72
C ASP A 14 8.53 -6.70 7.00
N GLY A 15 7.69 -6.50 5.98
CA GLY A 15 6.36 -5.91 6.12
C GLY A 15 6.34 -4.41 6.41
N ALA A 16 5.16 -3.92 6.82
CA ALA A 16 4.89 -2.48 6.91
C ALA A 16 5.68 -1.75 8.02
N ASP A 17 6.14 -2.48 9.05
CA ASP A 17 6.89 -1.90 10.16
C ASP A 17 8.32 -1.52 9.80
N ALA A 18 8.89 -2.16 8.77
CA ALA A 18 10.22 -1.83 8.24
C ALA A 18 10.23 -0.62 7.29
N LEU A 19 9.06 -0.07 6.94
CA LEU A 19 8.96 1.09 6.07
C LEU A 19 9.52 2.35 6.75
N ALA A 20 10.09 3.25 5.93
CA ALA A 20 10.48 4.58 6.39
C ALA A 20 9.27 5.33 6.98
N PRO A 21 9.45 6.23 7.98
CA PRO A 21 8.36 6.91 8.64
C PRO A 21 7.38 7.63 7.69
N ALA A 22 7.88 8.23 6.62
CA ALA A 22 7.06 8.89 5.60
C ALA A 22 6.13 7.90 4.86
N ALA A 23 6.63 6.70 4.52
CA ALA A 23 5.83 5.67 3.87
C ALA A 23 4.78 5.08 4.83
N ARG A 24 5.14 4.83 6.11
CA ARG A 24 4.18 4.39 7.13
C ARG A 24 3.05 5.40 7.31
N ALA A 25 3.37 6.70 7.34
CA ALA A 25 2.38 7.75 7.44
C ALA A 25 1.44 7.80 6.22
N LEU A 26 1.95 7.56 5.00
CA LEU A 26 1.11 7.49 3.81
C LEU A 26 0.19 6.26 3.83
N VAL A 27 0.69 5.10 4.24
CA VAL A 27 -0.11 3.88 4.41
C VAL A 27 -1.24 4.08 5.43
N ALA A 28 -0.92 4.71 6.57
CA ALA A 28 -1.90 4.95 7.64
C ALA A 28 -3.00 5.96 7.27
N GLN A 29 -2.71 6.89 6.35
CA GLN A 29 -3.65 7.93 5.90
C GLN A 29 -4.36 7.58 4.58
N ALA A 30 -3.97 6.48 3.94
CA ALA A 30 -4.57 6.06 2.68
C ALA A 30 -6.05 5.70 2.89
N SER A 31 -6.92 6.23 2.02
CA SER A 31 -8.31 5.76 1.94
C SER A 31 -8.43 4.43 1.20
N LEU A 32 -7.52 4.18 0.25
CA LEU A 32 -7.47 2.98 -0.59
C LEU A 32 -6.01 2.50 -0.71
N ILE A 33 -5.79 1.20 -0.49
CA ILE A 33 -4.52 0.53 -0.71
C ILE A 33 -4.72 -0.55 -1.78
N VAL A 34 -3.97 -0.44 -2.87
CA VAL A 34 -3.99 -1.37 -3.99
C VAL A 34 -2.70 -2.19 -4.00
N GLY A 35 -2.80 -3.50 -4.18
CA GLY A 35 -1.61 -4.36 -4.27
C GLY A 35 -1.89 -5.84 -4.38
N GLY A 36 -0.83 -6.65 -4.38
CA GLY A 36 -0.97 -8.10 -4.37
C GLY A 36 -1.38 -8.64 -3.01
N ALA A 37 -2.04 -9.81 -3.01
CA ALA A 37 -2.54 -10.46 -1.79
C ALA A 37 -1.49 -10.55 -0.67
N ARG A 38 -0.24 -10.91 -1.02
CA ARG A 38 0.88 -11.00 -0.08
C ARG A 38 1.17 -9.67 0.61
N HIS A 39 1.22 -8.56 -0.13
CA HIS A 39 1.51 -7.24 0.45
C HIS A 39 0.33 -6.73 1.26
N LEU A 40 -0.90 -6.92 0.79
CA LEU A 40 -2.11 -6.50 1.51
C LEU A 40 -2.26 -7.23 2.85
N ALA A 41 -1.81 -8.48 2.94
CA ALA A 41 -1.81 -9.24 4.19
C ALA A 41 -0.77 -8.74 5.21
N MET A 42 0.26 -8.00 4.77
CA MET A 42 1.32 -7.43 5.63
C MET A 42 1.01 -6.02 6.13
N ILE A 43 -0.12 -5.45 5.73
CA ILE A 43 -0.51 -4.08 6.06
C ILE A 43 -1.71 -4.12 7.02
N ASP A 44 -1.54 -3.48 8.17
CA ASP A 44 -2.63 -3.15 9.07
C ASP A 44 -2.91 -1.65 9.03
N ALA A 45 -3.96 -1.27 8.31
CA ALA A 45 -4.41 0.10 8.14
C ALA A 45 -5.93 0.14 7.94
N PRO A 46 -6.62 1.20 8.42
CA PRO A 46 -8.06 1.39 8.27
C PRO A 46 -8.40 1.93 6.86
N ALA A 47 -7.92 1.25 5.83
CA ALA A 47 -8.09 1.61 4.43
C ALA A 47 -8.92 0.55 3.70
N GLU A 48 -9.64 0.96 2.65
CA GLU A 48 -10.17 0.01 1.67
C GLU A 48 -9.00 -0.74 1.01
N ARG A 49 -9.21 -2.03 0.72
CA ARG A 49 -8.18 -2.90 0.13
C ARG A 49 -8.65 -3.40 -1.21
N LEU A 50 -7.90 -3.10 -2.25
CA LEU A 50 -8.14 -3.61 -3.59
C LEU A 50 -6.98 -4.53 -4.00
N GLN A 51 -7.28 -5.82 -4.06
CA GLN A 51 -6.32 -6.78 -4.60
C GLN A 51 -6.27 -6.64 -6.12
N TRP A 52 -5.08 -6.53 -6.70
CA TRP A 52 -4.94 -6.61 -8.15
C TRP A 52 -5.18 -8.05 -8.66
N PRO A 53 -5.56 -8.24 -9.94
CA PRO A 53 -5.68 -9.57 -10.53
C PRO A 53 -4.35 -10.32 -10.55
N SER A 54 -4.44 -11.65 -10.60
CA SER A 54 -3.29 -12.55 -10.72
C SER A 54 -3.60 -13.61 -11.78
N PRO A 55 -2.92 -13.59 -12.95
CA PRO A 55 -1.84 -12.67 -13.33
C PRO A 55 -2.34 -11.22 -13.46
N LEU A 56 -1.43 -10.26 -13.35
CA LEU A 56 -1.74 -8.86 -13.64
C LEU A 56 -1.90 -8.73 -15.16
N SER A 57 -3.14 -8.59 -15.62
CA SER A 57 -3.50 -8.40 -17.02
C SER A 57 -4.50 -7.27 -17.17
N ASP A 58 -4.56 -6.71 -18.38
CA ASP A 58 -5.52 -5.68 -18.79
C ASP A 58 -6.97 -6.22 -18.83
#